data_AF-B0XG05-F1
#
_entry.id   AF-B0XG05-F1
#
_cell.length_a   1.000
_cell.length_b   1.000
_cell.length_c   1.000
_cell.angle_alpha   90.00
_cell.angle_beta   90.00
_cell.angle_gamma   90.00
#
_symmetry.space_group_name_H-M   'P 1'
#
loop_
_entity.id
_entity.type
_entity.pdbx_description
1 polymer ?
#
loop_
_entity_poly.entity_id
_entity_poly.type
_entity_poly.pdbx_seq_one_letter_code
_entity_poly.pdbx_strand_id
1 'polypeptide(L)'
;MFDHCKRTLLSAVAVVCLHLTGSSAFDVYWNIPTFMCTRYKLDFASLGATYGLYQNTNDTFRGETIAILYDPGNFPALFEQSSTKKLYRRNGGVPQAGNLSDHLEVFRRHMDELVVDRNFAGVGIIDFESWRPIYRQNFGSLQPYKELSMKLEKERHPRYSDKQLEAEKKGIEPISVEKRGAIHQRSLFEHKMGNLNL
;
A
#
# COMPACT_ATOMS: atom_id res chain seq x y z
N MET A 1 -18.58 -51.29 -39.73
CA MET A 1 -18.97 -52.70 -39.54
C MET A 1 -18.01 -53.28 -38.52
N PHE A 2 -18.56 -53.86 -37.44
CA PHE A 2 -17.95 -54.47 -36.24
C PHE A 2 -16.58 -55.15 -36.46
N ASP A 3 -15.66 -55.28 -35.49
CA ASP A 3 -15.90 -55.71 -34.11
C ASP A 3 -14.68 -55.45 -33.17
N HIS A 4 -14.97 -55.40 -31.87
CA HIS A 4 -14.08 -55.27 -30.71
C HIS A 4 -13.37 -56.59 -30.36
N CYS A 5 -12.12 -56.55 -29.83
CA CYS A 5 -11.76 -57.41 -28.68
C CYS A 5 -10.44 -57.03 -27.94
N LYS A 6 -10.62 -56.56 -26.70
CA LYS A 6 -9.87 -56.83 -25.44
C LYS A 6 -8.37 -56.46 -25.26
N ARG A 7 -8.20 -55.48 -24.36
CA ARG A 7 -7.41 -55.47 -23.10
C ARG A 7 -5.99 -56.07 -23.11
N THR A 8 -4.97 -55.21 -22.97
CA THR A 8 -3.86 -55.40 -22.01
C THR A 8 -3.35 -54.04 -21.50
N LEU A 9 -2.95 -54.03 -20.24
CA LEU A 9 -2.61 -52.93 -19.34
C LEU A 9 -1.27 -52.21 -19.63
N LEU A 10 -1.20 -50.97 -19.12
CA LEU A 10 -0.03 -50.29 -18.51
C LEU A 10 1.15 -49.89 -19.44
N SER A 11 1.08 -48.68 -19.98
CA SER A 11 1.88 -47.53 -19.49
C SER A 11 1.59 -46.33 -20.39
N ALA A 12 0.61 -45.50 -20.02
CA ALA A 12 0.56 -44.16 -20.59
C ALA A 12 1.68 -43.39 -19.90
N VAL A 13 2.84 -43.29 -20.57
CA VAL A 13 3.77 -42.20 -20.29
C VAL A 13 2.99 -40.96 -20.66
N ALA A 14 2.35 -40.35 -19.66
CA ALA A 14 1.86 -39.00 -19.78
C ALA A 14 3.09 -38.15 -20.02
N VAL A 15 3.35 -37.81 -21.28
CA VAL A 15 4.22 -36.71 -21.64
C VAL A 15 3.56 -35.50 -21.00
N VAL A 16 4.01 -35.17 -19.79
CA VAL A 16 3.79 -33.86 -19.19
C VAL A 16 4.56 -32.92 -20.10
N CYS A 17 3.87 -32.48 -21.14
CA CYS A 17 4.28 -31.34 -21.92
C CYS A 17 4.12 -30.18 -20.95
N LEU A 18 5.17 -29.94 -20.13
CA LEU A 18 5.36 -28.70 -19.41
C LEU A 18 5.23 -27.63 -20.48
N HIS A 19 4.04 -27.03 -20.58
CA HIS A 19 3.84 -25.79 -21.26
C HIS A 19 4.62 -24.77 -20.44
N LEU A 20 5.93 -24.73 -20.66
CA LEU A 20 6.76 -23.57 -20.38
C LEU A 20 6.38 -22.55 -21.46
N THR A 21 5.14 -22.05 -21.39
CA THR A 21 4.78 -20.76 -21.94
C THR A 21 5.43 -19.73 -21.03
N GLY A 22 6.76 -19.63 -21.10
CA GLY A 22 7.54 -18.57 -20.51
C GLY A 22 7.31 -17.28 -21.28
N SER A 23 6.08 -16.79 -21.28
CA SER A 23 5.85 -15.36 -21.36
C SER A 23 5.77 -14.90 -19.92
N SER A 24 6.59 -13.94 -19.52
CA SER A 24 6.26 -13.12 -18.35
C SER A 24 4.86 -12.59 -18.62
N ALA A 25 3.85 -13.10 -17.91
CA ALA A 25 2.50 -12.60 -18.00
C ALA A 25 2.54 -11.13 -17.53
N PHE A 26 1.89 -10.24 -18.29
CA PHE A 26 1.73 -8.85 -17.86
C PHE A 26 0.38 -8.77 -17.16
N ASP A 27 0.42 -8.71 -15.83
CA ASP A 27 -0.79 -8.72 -15.02
C ASP A 27 -1.44 -7.33 -15.02
N VAL A 28 -2.71 -7.29 -15.41
CA VAL A 28 -3.54 -6.07 -15.37
C VAL A 28 -4.55 -6.23 -14.25
N TYR A 29 -4.58 -5.27 -13.31
CA TYR A 29 -5.49 -5.28 -12.16
C TYR A 29 -6.59 -4.22 -12.32
N TRP A 30 -7.83 -4.58 -12.00
CA TRP A 30 -8.96 -3.66 -11.95
C TRP A 30 -9.07 -3.00 -10.57
N ASN A 31 -8.60 -1.76 -10.46
CA ASN A 31 -8.70 -0.94 -9.24
C ASN A 31 -9.59 0.30 -9.45
N ILE A 32 -10.67 0.16 -10.23
CA ILE A 32 -11.65 1.23 -10.46
C ILE A 32 -12.86 0.97 -9.55
N PRO A 33 -13.39 1.98 -8.82
CA PRO A 33 -14.48 1.79 -7.86
C PRO A 33 -15.87 1.63 -8.53
N THR A 34 -16.00 0.69 -9.47
CA THR A 34 -17.24 0.41 -10.21
C THR A 34 -18.36 -0.21 -9.36
N PHE A 35 -18.06 -0.70 -8.16
CA PHE A 35 -19.09 -1.06 -7.16
C PHE A 35 -20.07 0.10 -6.88
N MET A 36 -19.66 1.36 -7.05
CA MET A 36 -20.54 2.51 -6.90
C MET A 36 -21.60 2.60 -8.00
N CYS A 37 -21.38 1.94 -9.14
CA CYS A 37 -22.25 1.95 -10.31
C CYS A 37 -23.42 0.96 -10.19
N THR A 38 -23.39 0.01 -9.26
CA THR A 38 -24.47 -0.96 -9.03
C THR A 38 -25.81 -0.28 -8.73
N ARG A 39 -25.79 0.90 -8.09
CA ARG A 39 -27.00 1.72 -7.84
C ARG A 39 -27.70 2.16 -9.12
N TYR A 40 -26.97 2.23 -10.23
CA TYR A 40 -27.46 2.58 -11.56
C TYR A 40 -27.72 1.36 -12.45
N LYS A 41 -27.70 0.15 -11.89
CA LYS A 41 -27.91 -1.10 -12.63
C LYS A 41 -26.86 -1.35 -13.72
N LEU A 42 -25.66 -0.79 -13.53
CA LEU A 42 -24.48 -1.10 -14.34
C LEU A 42 -23.67 -2.16 -13.61
N ASP A 43 -23.45 -3.30 -14.26
CA ASP A 43 -22.70 -4.44 -13.74
C ASP A 43 -21.37 -4.59 -14.47
N PHE A 44 -20.30 -4.68 -13.69
CA PHE A 44 -18.92 -4.83 -14.16
C PHE A 44 -18.27 -6.11 -13.62
N ALA A 45 -19.01 -7.00 -12.95
CA ALA A 45 -18.45 -8.19 -12.31
C ALA A 45 -17.82 -9.21 -13.29
N SER A 46 -18.09 -9.10 -14.59
CA SER A 46 -17.57 -10.00 -15.63
C SER A 46 -16.33 -9.48 -16.35
N LEU A 47 -15.81 -8.29 -16.02
CA LEU A 47 -14.68 -7.67 -16.73
C LEU A 47 -13.43 -8.56 -16.69
N GLY A 48 -13.12 -9.17 -15.55
CA GLY A 48 -11.97 -10.06 -15.39
C GLY A 48 -12.00 -11.25 -16.35
N ALA A 49 -13.13 -11.96 -16.40
CA ALA A 49 -13.31 -13.08 -17.31
C ALA A 49 -13.36 -12.66 -18.78
N THR A 50 -13.91 -11.46 -19.07
CA THR A 50 -14.10 -10.97 -20.45
C THR A 50 -12.80 -10.48 -21.08
N TYR A 51 -11.95 -9.79 -20.30
CA TYR A 51 -10.76 -9.11 -20.80
C TYR A 51 -9.44 -9.72 -20.32
N GLY A 52 -9.48 -10.81 -19.53
CA GLY A 52 -8.29 -11.47 -19.02
C GLY A 52 -7.52 -10.61 -18.00
N LEU A 53 -8.25 -9.87 -17.17
CA LEU A 53 -7.68 -9.03 -16.12
C LEU A 53 -7.98 -9.60 -14.73
N TYR A 54 -7.16 -9.23 -13.76
CA TYR A 54 -7.34 -9.55 -12.35
C TYR A 54 -8.38 -8.61 -11.74
N GLN A 55 -9.53 -9.16 -11.35
CA GLN A 55 -10.63 -8.43 -10.71
C GLN A 55 -10.99 -9.10 -9.38
N ASN A 56 -11.42 -8.31 -8.40
CA ASN A 56 -12.01 -8.86 -7.18
C ASN A 56 -13.38 -9.50 -7.46
N THR A 57 -13.70 -10.54 -6.72
CA THR A 57 -15.00 -11.22 -6.77
C THR A 57 -16.14 -10.24 -6.52
N ASN A 58 -17.21 -10.31 -7.31
CA ASN A 58 -18.37 -9.41 -7.27
C ASN A 58 -18.04 -7.92 -7.48
N ASP A 59 -16.93 -7.60 -8.14
CA ASP A 59 -16.47 -6.21 -8.35
C ASP A 59 -16.31 -5.42 -7.04
N THR A 60 -15.97 -6.10 -5.93
CA THR A 60 -15.70 -5.41 -4.67
C THR A 60 -14.46 -4.53 -4.80
N PHE A 61 -14.48 -3.36 -4.17
CA PHE A 61 -13.34 -2.44 -4.27
C PHE A 61 -12.11 -2.92 -3.52
N ARG A 62 -12.31 -3.74 -2.47
CA ARG A 62 -11.26 -4.43 -1.74
C ARG A 62 -11.67 -5.89 -1.64
N GLY A 63 -10.85 -6.76 -2.20
CA GLY A 63 -11.12 -8.20 -2.26
C GLY A 63 -9.83 -9.00 -2.26
N GLU A 64 -9.93 -10.23 -2.71
CA GLU A 64 -8.88 -11.24 -2.74
C GLU A 64 -7.74 -10.92 -3.73
N THR A 65 -8.02 -10.09 -4.74
CA THR A 65 -7.11 -9.82 -5.85
C THR A 65 -6.33 -8.52 -5.65
N ILE A 66 -7.01 -7.45 -5.23
CA ILE A 66 -6.40 -6.12 -5.00
C ILE A 66 -7.15 -5.35 -3.91
N ALA A 67 -6.40 -4.64 -3.08
CA ALA A 67 -6.96 -3.76 -2.05
C ALA A 67 -6.11 -2.50 -1.87
N ILE A 68 -6.72 -1.33 -2.06
CA ILE A 68 -6.11 -0.02 -1.81
C ILE A 68 -6.59 0.59 -0.48
N LEU A 69 -5.64 1.06 0.32
CA LEU A 69 -5.87 1.73 1.59
C LEU A 69 -5.50 3.20 1.43
N TYR A 70 -6.50 4.06 1.47
CA TYR A 70 -6.30 5.52 1.41
C TYR A 70 -5.93 6.05 2.80
N ASP A 71 -4.76 6.69 2.89
CA ASP A 71 -4.21 7.31 4.10
C ASP A 71 -4.42 6.49 5.40
N PRO A 72 -4.01 5.20 5.43
CA PRO A 72 -4.29 4.33 6.56
C PRO A 72 -3.41 4.65 7.78
N GLY A 73 -3.90 4.27 8.96
CA GLY A 73 -3.20 4.56 10.21
C GLY A 73 -3.32 6.03 10.61
N ASN A 74 -2.36 6.48 11.42
CA ASN A 74 -2.27 7.87 11.86
C ASN A 74 -0.96 8.51 11.40
N PHE A 75 -0.69 8.53 10.08
CA PHE A 75 0.54 9.14 9.57
C PHE A 75 0.65 10.61 10.01
N PRO A 76 1.85 11.08 10.44
CA PRO A 76 2.09 12.50 10.66
C PRO A 76 1.73 13.29 9.40
N ALA A 77 0.91 14.33 9.52
CA ALA A 77 0.48 15.09 8.35
C ALA A 77 0.09 16.53 8.72
N LEU A 78 0.23 17.42 7.75
CA LEU A 78 -0.26 18.79 7.79
C LEU A 78 -1.50 18.89 6.92
N PHE A 79 -2.58 19.36 7.51
CA PHE A 79 -3.85 19.55 6.82
C PHE A 79 -4.29 20.99 6.90
N GLU A 80 -4.82 21.51 5.81
CA GLU A 80 -5.41 22.84 5.78
C GLU A 80 -6.87 22.77 6.25
N GLN A 81 -7.24 23.60 7.23
CA GLN A 81 -8.62 23.77 7.61
C GLN A 81 -9.34 24.64 6.57
N SER A 82 -10.38 24.10 5.93
CA SER A 82 -11.09 24.77 4.83
C SER A 82 -11.60 26.17 5.17
N SER A 83 -12.00 26.41 6.42
CA SER A 83 -12.57 27.69 6.87
C SER A 83 -11.52 28.77 7.17
N THR A 84 -10.36 28.41 7.71
CA THR A 84 -9.37 29.37 8.23
C THR A 84 -8.09 29.43 7.40
N LYS A 85 -7.89 28.47 6.49
CA LYS A 85 -6.63 28.27 5.77
C LYS A 85 -5.43 28.04 6.68
N LYS A 86 -5.68 27.70 7.96
CA LYS A 86 -4.62 27.35 8.91
C LYS A 86 -4.29 25.88 8.80
N LEU A 87 -2.99 25.59 8.89
CA LEU A 87 -2.51 24.22 8.99
C LEU A 87 -2.71 23.69 10.41
N TYR A 88 -3.28 22.49 10.52
CA TYR A 88 -3.28 21.71 11.74
C TYR A 88 -2.40 20.46 11.57
N ARG A 89 -1.86 19.98 12.69
CA ARG A 89 -0.93 18.85 12.73
C ARG A 89 -1.67 17.60 13.16
N ARG A 90 -1.75 16.60 12.30
CA ARG A 90 -2.08 15.22 12.69
C ARG A 90 -0.80 14.51 13.11
N ASN A 91 -0.84 13.81 14.24
CA ASN A 91 0.27 13.03 14.79
C ASN A 91 1.64 13.74 14.68
N GLY A 92 1.75 14.95 15.24
CA GLY A 92 2.99 15.74 15.22
C GLY A 92 3.29 16.50 13.92
N GLY A 93 2.59 16.20 12.83
CA GLY A 93 2.67 16.92 11.55
C GLY A 93 3.83 16.49 10.64
N VAL A 94 4.99 16.16 11.21
CA VAL A 94 6.18 15.67 10.49
C VAL A 94 6.67 14.35 11.11
N PRO A 95 7.34 13.47 10.34
CA PRO A 95 7.74 12.13 10.81
C PRO A 95 8.52 12.12 12.13
N GLN A 96 9.49 13.01 12.30
CA GLN A 96 10.36 13.11 13.47
C GLN A 96 9.67 13.68 14.73
N ALA A 97 8.41 14.09 14.61
CA ALA A 97 7.55 14.54 15.71
C ALA A 97 6.35 13.62 15.91
N GLY A 98 6.22 12.55 15.12
CA GLY A 98 5.10 11.61 15.19
C GLY A 98 5.28 10.53 16.25
N ASN A 99 4.16 10.05 16.77
CA ASN A 99 4.09 8.85 17.58
C ASN A 99 3.90 7.63 16.65
N LEU A 100 4.94 6.81 16.54
CA LEU A 100 4.92 5.62 15.70
C LEU A 100 3.97 4.54 16.25
N SER A 101 3.91 4.35 17.57
CA SER A 101 3.05 3.33 18.19
C SER A 101 1.57 3.60 17.91
N ASP A 102 1.14 4.85 18.06
CA ASP A 102 -0.22 5.30 17.75
C ASP A 102 -0.56 5.09 16.26
N HIS A 103 0.35 5.49 15.36
CA HIS A 103 0.18 5.21 13.93
C HIS A 103 -0.01 3.71 13.64
N LEU A 104 0.82 2.84 14.23
CA LEU A 104 0.78 1.41 14.00
C LEU A 104 -0.47 0.74 14.60
N GLU A 105 -0.97 1.22 15.74
CA GLU A 105 -2.21 0.75 16.33
C GLU A 105 -3.41 1.06 15.42
N VAL A 106 -3.54 2.30 14.96
CA VAL A 106 -4.60 2.70 14.04
C VAL A 106 -4.46 1.98 12.69
N PHE A 107 -3.23 1.79 12.21
CA PHE A 107 -2.98 1.09 10.95
C PHE A 107 -3.44 -0.37 11.02
N ARG A 108 -3.14 -1.08 12.13
CA ARG A 108 -3.64 -2.45 12.36
C ARG A 108 -5.17 -2.50 12.35
N ARG A 109 -5.84 -1.55 13.02
CA ARG A 109 -7.31 -1.48 13.01
C ARG A 109 -7.86 -1.27 11.59
N HIS A 110 -7.30 -0.32 10.83
CA HIS A 110 -7.73 -0.11 9.43
C HIS A 110 -7.49 -1.35 8.57
N MET A 111 -6.37 -2.05 8.77
CA MET A 111 -6.12 -3.33 8.12
C MET A 111 -7.21 -4.35 8.47
N ASP A 112 -7.57 -4.50 9.74
CA ASP A 112 -8.61 -5.44 10.21
C ASP A 112 -10.01 -5.13 9.68
N GLU A 113 -10.33 -3.85 9.51
CA GLU A 113 -11.62 -3.41 8.99
C GLU A 113 -11.72 -3.48 7.46
N LEU A 114 -10.63 -3.18 6.75
CA LEU A 114 -10.66 -2.97 5.29
C LEU A 114 -10.08 -4.14 4.48
N VAL A 115 -9.18 -4.93 5.07
CA VAL A 115 -8.59 -6.15 4.48
C VAL A 115 -8.96 -7.31 5.40
N VAL A 116 -10.20 -7.77 5.26
CA VAL A 116 -10.84 -8.71 6.20
C VAL A 116 -10.24 -10.11 6.11
N ASP A 117 -9.86 -10.54 4.91
CA ASP A 117 -9.22 -11.84 4.71
C ASP A 117 -7.80 -11.83 5.30
N ARG A 118 -7.58 -12.69 6.29
CA ARG A 118 -6.27 -12.90 6.92
C ARG A 118 -5.33 -13.76 6.08
N ASN A 119 -5.81 -14.36 5.00
CA ASN A 119 -4.99 -15.07 4.04
C ASN A 119 -4.92 -14.31 2.70
N PHE A 120 -5.16 -12.98 2.72
CA PHE A 120 -5.07 -12.16 1.52
C PHE A 120 -3.69 -12.40 0.87
N ALA A 121 -3.69 -12.66 -0.43
CA ALA A 121 -2.48 -12.94 -1.20
C ALA A 121 -2.40 -12.08 -2.47
N GLY A 122 -3.33 -11.13 -2.62
CA GLY A 122 -3.39 -10.19 -3.73
C GLY A 122 -2.48 -8.97 -3.52
N VAL A 123 -2.69 -7.95 -4.36
CA VAL A 123 -1.91 -6.72 -4.34
C VAL A 123 -2.45 -5.75 -3.28
N GLY A 124 -1.66 -5.51 -2.22
CA GLY A 124 -1.94 -4.48 -1.22
C GLY A 124 -1.30 -3.13 -1.57
N ILE A 125 -2.09 -2.07 -1.63
CA ILE A 125 -1.62 -0.71 -1.94
C ILE A 125 -1.85 0.19 -0.74
N ILE A 126 -0.78 0.80 -0.22
CA ILE A 126 -0.85 1.88 0.78
C ILE A 126 -0.74 3.20 0.02
N ASP A 127 -1.84 3.92 -0.05
CA ASP A 127 -1.89 5.23 -0.69
C ASP A 127 -1.68 6.33 0.36
N PHE A 128 -0.41 6.67 0.58
CA PHE A 128 0.02 7.73 1.48
C PHE A 128 0.75 8.83 0.70
N GLU A 129 0.19 10.03 0.72
CA GLU A 129 0.68 11.14 -0.11
C GLU A 129 0.98 12.43 0.65
N SER A 130 0.85 12.43 1.98
CA SER A 130 0.95 13.68 2.75
C SER A 130 2.33 14.33 2.66
N TRP A 131 3.41 13.54 2.58
CA TRP A 131 4.78 14.02 2.37
C TRP A 131 5.62 12.96 1.64
N ARG A 132 6.77 13.38 1.11
CA ARG A 132 7.77 12.48 0.52
C ARG A 132 8.87 12.20 1.53
N PRO A 133 9.42 10.99 1.56
CA PRO A 133 10.46 10.68 2.53
C PRO A 133 11.76 11.42 2.24
N ILE A 134 12.13 11.61 0.98
CA ILE A 134 13.34 12.36 0.68
C ILE A 134 13.05 13.85 0.90
N TYR A 135 13.71 14.46 1.89
CA TYR A 135 13.46 15.84 2.30
C TYR A 135 13.42 16.83 1.12
N ARG A 136 14.38 16.73 0.20
CA ARG A 136 14.48 17.61 -0.99
C ARG A 136 13.28 17.52 -1.95
N GLN A 137 12.52 16.43 -1.91
CA GLN A 137 11.35 16.19 -2.77
C GLN A 137 10.06 16.82 -2.23
N ASN A 138 10.08 17.39 -1.02
CA ASN A 138 8.93 18.10 -0.44
C ASN A 138 8.88 19.56 -0.90
N PHE A 139 8.69 19.79 -2.21
CA PHE A 139 8.56 21.13 -2.80
C PHE A 139 7.09 21.47 -3.10
N GLY A 140 6.82 22.71 -3.54
CA GLY A 140 5.48 23.16 -3.89
C GLY A 140 4.54 23.14 -2.69
N SER A 141 3.39 22.47 -2.81
CA SER A 141 2.41 22.33 -1.72
C SER A 141 2.95 21.57 -0.50
N LEU A 142 4.06 20.83 -0.64
CA LEU A 142 4.71 20.10 0.46
C LEU A 142 5.78 20.92 1.20
N GLN A 143 6.04 22.16 0.77
CA GLN A 143 7.00 23.06 1.41
C GLN A 143 6.75 23.27 2.93
N PRO A 144 5.49 23.32 3.43
CA PRO A 144 5.23 23.47 4.87
C PRO A 144 5.84 22.36 5.75
N TYR A 145 6.07 21.15 5.22
CA TYR A 145 6.75 20.08 5.97
C TYR A 145 8.22 20.41 6.23
N LYS A 146 8.89 21.05 5.26
CA LYS A 146 10.28 21.50 5.40
C LYS A 146 10.37 22.63 6.41
N GLU A 147 9.48 23.60 6.32
CA GLU A 147 9.42 24.73 7.25
C GLU A 147 9.17 24.28 8.69
N LEU A 148 8.20 23.38 8.90
CA LEU A 148 7.95 22.83 10.22
C LEU A 148 9.15 22.02 10.73
N SER A 149 9.77 21.19 9.89
CA SER A 149 10.93 20.41 10.29
C SER A 149 12.09 21.29 10.75
N MET A 150 12.40 22.35 10.00
CA MET A 150 13.47 23.29 10.35
C MET A 150 13.13 24.11 11.59
N LYS A 151 11.86 24.50 11.75
CA LYS A 151 11.39 25.20 12.95
C LYS A 151 11.62 24.35 14.20
N LEU A 152 11.20 23.08 14.18
CA LEU A 152 11.39 22.16 15.30
C LEU A 152 12.88 21.92 15.61
N GLU A 153 13.71 21.84 14.58
CA GLU A 153 15.16 21.66 14.75
C GLU A 153 15.81 22.89 15.39
N LYS A 154 15.41 24.11 14.97
CA LYS A 154 15.86 25.36 15.60
C LYS A 154 15.41 25.45 17.06
N GLU A 155 14.18 25.03 17.37
CA GLU A 155 13.65 25.01 18.74
C GLU A 155 14.44 24.04 19.63
N ARG A 156 14.84 22.87 19.11
CA ARG A 156 15.70 21.89 19.82
C ARG A 156 17.14 22.38 19.98
N HIS A 157 17.64 23.15 19.02
CA HIS A 157 19.02 23.64 19.00
C HIS A 157 19.09 25.18 18.81
N PRO A 158 18.68 25.99 19.82
CA PRO A 158 18.59 27.45 19.66
C PRO A 158 19.91 28.13 19.27
N ARG A 159 21.05 27.54 19.67
CA ARG A 159 22.40 28.06 19.43
C ARG A 159 23.01 27.65 18.09
N TYR A 160 22.37 26.75 17.33
CA TYR A 160 22.91 26.35 16.03
C TYR A 160 22.85 27.52 15.05
N SER A 161 23.93 27.69 14.31
CA SER A 161 23.98 28.51 13.10
C SER A 161 23.16 27.88 11.98
N ASP A 162 22.81 28.66 10.96
CA ASP A 162 22.05 28.16 9.81
C ASP A 162 22.78 27.00 9.12
N LYS A 163 24.11 27.07 8.97
CA LYS A 163 24.90 25.97 8.40
C LYS A 163 24.80 24.67 9.22
N GLN A 164 24.73 24.77 10.54
CA GLN A 164 24.57 23.60 11.41
C GLN A 164 23.16 23.00 11.25
N LEU A 165 22.12 23.84 11.21
CA LEU A 165 20.75 23.36 10.96
C LEU A 165 20.57 22.75 9.56
N GLU A 166 21.22 23.33 8.56
CA GLU A 166 21.24 22.77 7.20
C GLU A 166 21.93 21.40 7.16
N ALA A 167 22.98 21.19 7.96
CA ALA A 167 23.63 19.88 8.06
C ALA A 167 22.69 18.83 8.70
N GLU A 168 21.86 19.22 9.66
CA GLU A 168 20.86 18.34 10.30
C GLU A 168 19.75 17.91 9.33
N LYS A 169 19.55 18.58 8.19
CA LYS A 169 18.58 18.14 7.18
C LYS A 169 18.82 16.70 6.70
N LYS A 170 20.07 16.22 6.74
CA LYS A 170 20.42 14.82 6.45
C LYS A 170 19.90 13.85 7.52
N GLY A 171 19.78 14.30 8.77
CA GLY A 171 19.16 13.56 9.87
C GLY A 171 17.63 13.69 9.93
N ILE A 172 17.08 14.76 9.34
CA ILE A 172 15.63 14.95 9.11
C ILE A 172 15.11 14.03 8.00
N GLU A 173 15.98 13.56 7.09
CA GLU A 173 15.62 12.49 6.17
C GLU A 173 15.21 11.25 6.99
N PRO A 174 13.98 10.73 6.81
CA PRO A 174 13.42 9.64 7.59
C PRO A 174 14.04 8.30 7.19
N ILE A 175 15.31 8.24 6.80
CA ILE A 175 15.97 6.99 6.43
C ILE A 175 15.95 6.00 7.61
N SER A 176 15.95 6.47 8.86
CA SER A 176 15.92 5.60 10.05
C SER A 176 14.51 5.31 10.59
N VAL A 177 13.57 6.25 10.51
CA VAL A 177 12.21 6.11 11.08
C VAL A 177 11.28 5.44 10.07
N GLU A 178 11.42 5.74 8.79
CA GLU A 178 10.62 5.12 7.73
C GLU A 178 11.16 3.76 7.33
N LYS A 179 12.48 3.49 7.33
CA LYS A 179 12.92 2.09 7.20
C LYS A 179 12.29 1.24 8.29
N ARG A 180 12.29 1.70 9.55
CA ARG A 180 11.61 0.98 10.64
C ARG A 180 10.09 0.94 10.44
N GLY A 181 9.46 2.04 10.05
CA GLY A 181 8.01 2.13 9.83
C GLY A 181 7.50 1.30 8.65
N ALA A 182 8.14 1.38 7.49
CA ALA A 182 7.84 0.60 6.29
C ALA A 182 8.21 -0.88 6.45
N ILE A 183 9.34 -1.21 7.10
CA ILE A 183 9.65 -2.60 7.47
C ILE A 183 8.59 -3.12 8.45
N HIS A 184 8.15 -2.30 9.41
CA HIS A 184 7.12 -2.71 10.37
C HIS A 184 5.73 -2.79 9.74
N GLN A 185 5.37 -1.90 8.82
CA GLN A 185 4.11 -1.98 8.06
C GLN A 185 4.10 -3.20 7.15
N ARG A 186 5.21 -3.47 6.46
CA ARG A 186 5.40 -4.71 5.70
C ARG A 186 5.31 -5.93 6.60
N SER A 187 5.99 -5.91 7.75
CA SER A 187 5.93 -6.99 8.74
C SER A 187 4.53 -7.16 9.34
N LEU A 188 3.76 -6.09 9.53
CA LEU A 188 2.37 -6.17 9.96
C LEU A 188 1.47 -6.76 8.89
N PHE A 189 1.75 -6.43 7.62
CA PHE A 189 1.14 -7.07 6.49
C PHE A 189 1.47 -8.58 6.52
N GLU A 190 2.75 -8.95 6.51
CA GLU A 190 3.22 -10.34 6.54
C GLU A 190 2.72 -11.13 7.77
N HIS A 191 2.76 -10.56 8.97
CA HIS A 191 2.31 -11.20 10.21
C HIS A 191 0.79 -11.42 10.23
N LYS A 192 0.02 -10.45 9.72
CA LYS A 192 -1.44 -10.63 9.60
C LYS A 192 -1.79 -11.75 8.61
N MET A 193 -0.95 -11.92 7.59
CA MET A 193 -1.24 -12.74 6.41
C MET A 193 -0.82 -14.21 6.54
N GLY A 194 -0.28 -14.57 7.72
CA GLY A 194 0.41 -15.83 7.93
C GLY A 194 1.75 -15.82 7.19
N ASN A 195 2.82 -16.27 7.86
CA ASN A 195 4.17 -16.34 7.29
C ASN A 195 4.17 -16.92 5.86
N LEU A 196 4.23 -16.05 4.85
CA LEU A 196 4.73 -16.41 3.53
C LEU A 196 6.24 -16.57 3.69
N ASN A 197 6.66 -17.80 3.97
CA ASN A 197 8.02 -18.21 3.65
C ASN A 197 8.19 -18.00 2.14
N LEU A 198 8.85 -16.90 1.76
CA LEU A 198 9.52 -16.80 0.48
C LEU A 198 10.71 -17.76 0.46
#